data_AF-A0A9E2R6F3-F1
#
_entry.id   AF-A0A9E2R6F3-F1
#
_cell.length_a   1.000
_cell.length_b   1.000
_cell.length_c   1.000
_cell.angle_alpha   90.00
_cell.angle_beta   90.00
_cell.angle_gamma   90.00
#
_symmetry.space_group_name_H-M   'P 1'
#
loop_
_entity.id
_entity.type
_entity.pdbx_description
1 polymer ?
#
loop_
_entity_poly.entity_id
_entity_poly.type
_entity_poly.pdbx_seq_one_letter_code
_entity_poly.pdbx_strand_id
1 'polypeptide(L)'
;MKHLALISAICLAFVAHGAESVVLLPPNVTLTGVEARQTLLVERVQGQQLVGQVTNGVELSSSNPGVVRIDHGVARPIANGAATVRARVRDRTATAQITVVDADKPFAWSFRNQVEPVLAKMGCSSGACHGAAAGKNGFKLSL
;
A
#
# COMPACT_ATOMS: atom_id res chain seq x y z
N MET A 1 -57.01 -12.00 46.67
CA MET A 1 -56.32 -12.30 45.40
C MET A 1 -55.53 -11.05 45.02
N LYS A 2 -54.22 -11.04 45.33
CA LYS A 2 -53.32 -9.89 45.12
C LYS A 2 -52.47 -10.24 43.89
N HIS A 3 -52.73 -9.61 42.75
CA HIS A 3 -51.91 -9.80 41.55
C HIS A 3 -50.69 -8.86 41.62
N LEU A 4 -49.53 -9.46 41.85
CA LEU A 4 -48.23 -8.80 41.84
C LEU A 4 -47.75 -8.76 40.38
N ALA A 5 -47.76 -7.58 39.76
CA ALA A 5 -47.25 -7.39 38.40
C ALA A 5 -45.72 -7.26 38.44
N LEU A 6 -45.03 -8.23 37.83
CA LEU A 6 -43.58 -8.28 37.71
C LEU A 6 -43.16 -7.44 36.48
N ILE A 7 -42.60 -6.25 36.70
CA ILE A 7 -42.06 -5.39 35.64
C ILE A 7 -40.65 -5.91 35.29
N SER A 8 -40.53 -6.58 34.15
CA SER A 8 -39.25 -7.00 33.57
C SER A 8 -38.54 -5.79 32.98
N ALA A 9 -37.44 -5.35 33.60
CA ALA A 9 -36.60 -4.28 33.09
C ALA A 9 -35.70 -4.81 31.95
N ILE A 10 -36.04 -4.50 30.71
CA ILE A 10 -35.19 -4.75 29.55
C ILE A 10 -34.03 -3.77 29.61
N CYS A 11 -32.86 -4.27 30.00
CA CYS A 11 -31.61 -3.51 29.99
C CYS A 11 -31.10 -3.44 28.54
N LEU A 12 -31.38 -2.33 27.85
CA LEU A 12 -30.83 -2.07 26.52
C LEU A 12 -29.34 -1.73 26.67
N ALA A 13 -28.47 -2.71 26.42
CA ALA A 13 -27.03 -2.47 26.36
C ALA A 13 -26.74 -1.58 25.12
N PHE A 14 -26.54 -0.28 25.35
CA PHE A 14 -25.99 0.61 24.33
C PHE A 14 -24.54 0.21 24.07
N VAL A 15 -24.30 -0.52 22.99
CA VAL A 15 -22.94 -0.75 22.47
C VAL A 15 -22.44 0.59 21.94
N ALA A 16 -21.60 1.26 22.72
CA ALA A 16 -20.89 2.46 22.28
C ALA A 16 -19.99 2.09 21.11
N HIS A 17 -20.44 2.36 19.89
CA HIS A 17 -19.61 2.22 18.70
C HIS A 17 -18.55 3.32 18.78
N GLY A 18 -17.29 2.93 18.98
CA GLY A 18 -16.16 3.87 18.98
C GLY A 18 -16.16 4.70 17.69
N ALA A 19 -15.80 5.98 17.80
CA ALA A 19 -15.78 6.90 16.68
C ALA A 19 -14.98 6.29 15.51
N GLU A 20 -15.66 6.12 14.38
CA GLU A 20 -15.08 5.50 13.20
C GLU A 20 -14.32 6.57 12.41
N SER A 21 -13.05 6.29 12.09
CA SER A 21 -12.15 7.19 11.36
C SER A 21 -11.47 6.46 10.20
N VAL A 22 -10.61 7.14 9.44
CA VAL A 22 -9.80 6.52 8.39
C VAL A 22 -8.33 6.89 8.55
N VAL A 23 -7.44 6.01 8.09
CA VAL A 23 -6.00 6.24 8.02
C VAL A 23 -5.48 5.91 6.63
N LEU A 24 -4.44 6.63 6.20
CA LEU A 24 -3.74 6.39 4.94
C LEU A 24 -2.41 5.71 5.26
N LEU A 25 -2.19 4.52 4.71
CA LEU A 25 -1.03 3.69 4.99
C LEU A 25 -0.18 3.45 3.73
N PRO A 26 1.15 3.39 3.88
CA PRO A 26 1.90 3.78 5.08
C PRO A 26 1.85 5.31 5.32
N PRO A 27 2.01 5.79 6.57
CA PRO A 27 1.88 7.22 6.90
C PRO A 27 3.09 8.05 6.45
N ASN A 28 4.26 7.41 6.26
CA ASN A 28 5.48 8.03 5.75
C ASN A 28 6.11 7.12 4.71
N VAL A 29 6.55 7.69 3.59
CA VAL A 29 7.15 6.97 2.46
C VAL A 29 8.36 7.73 1.97
N THR A 30 9.45 7.01 1.73
CA THR A 30 10.55 7.50 0.90
C THR A 30 10.57 6.73 -0.41
N LEU A 31 10.38 7.42 -1.53
CA LEU A 31 10.53 6.87 -2.87
C LEU A 31 11.93 7.21 -3.38
N THR A 32 12.73 6.18 -3.69
CA THR A 32 14.11 6.33 -4.15
C THR A 32 14.23 5.95 -5.63
N GLY A 33 14.57 6.92 -6.47
CA GLY A 33 14.73 6.71 -7.91
C GLY A 33 13.43 6.85 -8.70
N VAL A 34 13.58 7.08 -10.01
CA VAL A 34 12.45 7.34 -10.94
C VAL A 34 11.48 6.16 -11.11
N GLU A 35 11.94 4.92 -10.87
CA GLU A 35 11.12 3.71 -10.98
C GLU A 35 10.45 3.28 -9.66
N ALA A 36 10.65 4.01 -8.57
CA ALA A 36 10.03 3.70 -7.29
C ALA A 36 8.49 3.81 -7.37
N ARG A 37 7.80 2.95 -6.61
CA ARG A 37 6.33 2.92 -6.55
C ARG A 37 5.91 2.54 -5.15
N GLN A 38 4.85 3.16 -4.64
CA GLN A 38 4.24 2.79 -3.36
C GLN A 38 2.73 2.74 -3.50
N THR A 39 2.11 1.61 -3.19
CA THR A 39 0.65 1.52 -3.05
C THR A 39 0.23 2.16 -1.74
N LEU A 40 -0.78 3.01 -1.80
CA LEU A 40 -1.41 3.65 -0.66
C LEU A 40 -2.76 3.01 -0.37
N LEU A 41 -2.99 2.67 0.89
CA LEU A 41 -4.20 2.00 1.35
C LEU A 41 -4.95 2.90 2.32
N VAL A 42 -6.27 3.01 2.14
CA VAL A 42 -7.14 3.69 3.11
C VAL A 42 -7.82 2.64 3.96
N GLU A 43 -7.55 2.66 5.25
CA GLU A 43 -8.13 1.72 6.22
C GLU A 43 -9.13 2.43 7.12
N ARG A 44 -10.24 1.76 7.45
CA ARG A 44 -11.13 2.20 8.53
C ARG A 44 -10.50 1.86 9.88
N VAL A 45 -10.64 2.77 10.82
CA VAL A 45 -10.25 2.57 12.21
C VAL A 45 -11.47 2.69 13.09
N GLN A 46 -11.65 1.73 13.99
CA GLN A 46 -12.64 1.79 15.06
C GLN A 46 -11.90 1.66 16.40
N GLY A 47 -11.91 2.74 17.19
CA GLY A 47 -11.05 2.82 18.38
C GLY A 47 -9.56 2.80 17.98
N GLN A 48 -8.84 1.74 18.34
CA GLN A 48 -7.42 1.53 17.99
C GLN A 48 -7.20 0.40 16.98
N GLN A 49 -8.27 -0.19 16.44
CA GLN A 49 -8.18 -1.34 15.54
C GLN A 49 -8.45 -0.94 14.09
N LEU A 50 -7.66 -1.50 13.18
CA LEU A 50 -7.97 -1.49 11.75
C LEU A 50 -9.09 -2.50 11.49
N VAL A 51 -10.21 -2.04 10.97
CA VAL A 51 -11.42 -2.85 10.74
C VAL A 51 -11.69 -3.08 9.24
N GLY A 52 -10.71 -2.77 8.40
CA GLY A 52 -10.65 -3.14 7.00
C GLY A 52 -10.61 -1.97 6.02
N GLN A 53 -10.19 -2.31 4.81
CA GLN A 53 -9.90 -1.35 3.75
C GLN A 53 -11.16 -0.70 3.21
N VAL A 54 -11.05 0.60 2.91
CA VAL A 54 -12.00 1.33 2.06
C VAL A 54 -11.54 1.19 0.61
N THR A 55 -12.33 0.52 -0.23
CA THR A 55 -12.00 0.30 -1.64
C THR A 55 -12.77 1.20 -2.61
N ASN A 56 -13.91 1.75 -2.18
CA ASN A 56 -14.80 2.56 -3.01
C ASN A 56 -14.94 3.98 -2.44
N GLY A 57 -15.10 4.98 -3.32
CA GLY A 57 -15.32 6.37 -2.91
C GLY A 57 -14.12 7.00 -2.20
N VAL A 58 -12.92 6.51 -2.50
CA VAL A 58 -11.64 7.07 -2.03
C VAL A 58 -11.14 8.07 -3.07
N GLU A 59 -10.94 9.31 -2.65
CA GLU A 59 -10.28 10.33 -3.46
C GLU A 59 -8.87 10.58 -2.91
N LEU A 60 -7.85 10.39 -3.75
CA LEU A 60 -6.46 10.66 -3.40
C LEU A 60 -5.95 11.88 -4.15
N SER A 61 -5.30 12.79 -3.43
CA SER A 61 -4.69 13.99 -4.00
C SER A 61 -3.30 14.23 -3.42
N SER A 62 -2.37 14.66 -4.27
CA SER A 62 -1.03 15.08 -3.86
C SER A 62 -0.99 16.59 -3.70
N SER A 63 -0.37 17.09 -2.63
CA SER A 63 -0.13 18.53 -2.45
C SER A 63 0.86 19.09 -3.49
N ASN A 64 1.67 18.24 -4.12
CA ASN A 64 2.60 18.62 -5.17
C ASN A 64 2.71 17.52 -6.25
N PRO A 65 1.84 17.55 -7.28
CA PRO A 65 1.90 16.62 -8.41
C PRO A 65 3.16 16.71 -9.29
N GLY A 66 3.98 17.76 -9.11
CA GLY A 66 5.31 17.86 -9.73
C GLY A 66 6.39 17.06 -9.01
N VAL A 67 6.13 16.60 -7.77
CA VAL A 67 7.04 15.77 -6.97
C VAL A 67 6.53 14.33 -6.91
N VAL A 68 5.25 14.14 -6.60
CA VAL A 68 4.60 12.82 -6.55
C VAL A 68 3.22 12.89 -7.22
N ARG A 69 2.99 11.99 -8.18
CA ARG A 69 1.65 11.75 -8.76
C ARG A 69 1.04 10.50 -8.14
N ILE A 70 -0.28 10.51 -8.00
CA ILE A 70 -1.04 9.33 -7.58
C ILE A 70 -1.80 8.80 -8.80
N ASP A 71 -1.58 7.52 -9.10
CA ASP A 71 -2.18 6.81 -10.22
C ASP A 71 -2.81 5.52 -9.68
N HIS A 72 -4.14 5.43 -9.69
CA HIS A 72 -4.90 4.28 -9.16
C HIS A 72 -4.45 3.83 -7.75
N GLY A 73 -4.24 4.78 -6.84
CA GLY A 73 -3.78 4.49 -5.47
C GLY A 73 -2.28 4.23 -5.34
N VAL A 74 -1.51 4.32 -6.42
CA VAL A 74 -0.05 4.16 -6.42
C VAL A 74 0.63 5.52 -6.51
N ALA A 75 1.45 5.84 -5.52
CA ALA A 75 2.35 6.98 -5.55
C ALA A 75 3.54 6.70 -6.47
N ARG A 76 3.79 7.62 -7.42
CA ARG A 76 4.87 7.58 -8.39
C ARG A 76 5.71 8.86 -8.28
N PRO A 77 7.05 8.76 -8.25
CA PRO A 77 7.93 9.91 -8.21
C PRO A 77 7.92 10.63 -9.56
N ILE A 78 8.08 11.95 -9.51
CA ILE A 78 8.26 12.82 -10.69
C ILE A 78 9.56 13.61 -10.57
N ALA A 79 9.83 14.17 -9.38
CA ALA A 79 11.03 14.92 -9.07
C ALA A 79 11.37 14.80 -7.58
N ASN A 80 12.62 15.09 -7.22
CA ASN A 80 13.05 15.16 -5.83
C ASN A 80 12.26 16.21 -5.04
N GLY A 81 11.93 15.90 -3.78
CA GLY A 81 11.20 16.83 -2.91
C GLY A 81 10.27 16.11 -1.95
N ALA A 82 9.32 16.86 -1.38
CA ALA A 82 8.30 16.31 -0.49
C ALA A 82 6.89 16.71 -0.93
N ALA A 83 5.93 15.82 -0.68
CA ALA A 83 4.51 16.04 -0.89
C ALA A 83 3.69 15.35 0.20
N THR A 84 2.60 15.98 0.62
CA THR A 84 1.58 15.34 1.46
C THR A 84 0.51 14.78 0.54
N VAL A 85 0.24 13.48 0.65
CA VAL A 85 -0.90 12.84 -0.01
C VAL A 85 -2.07 12.83 0.95
N ARG A 86 -3.24 13.24 0.47
CA ARG A 86 -4.50 13.26 1.23
C ARG A 86 -5.45 12.25 0.63
N ALA A 87 -5.99 11.38 1.48
CA ALA A 87 -7.15 10.56 1.21
C ALA A 87 -8.41 11.25 1.75
N ARG A 88 -9.46 11.29 0.95
CA ARG A 88 -10.80 11.71 1.37
C ARG A 88 -11.79 10.57 1.12
N VAL A 89 -12.59 10.28 2.15
CA VAL A 89 -13.67 9.30 2.10
C VAL A 89 -14.87 9.94 2.79
N ARG A 90 -15.88 10.33 2.00
CA ARG A 90 -17.03 11.12 2.46
C ARG A 90 -16.56 12.40 3.18
N ASP A 91 -16.88 12.54 4.46
CA ASP A 91 -16.52 13.65 5.34
C ASP A 91 -15.14 13.49 6.00
N ARG A 92 -14.57 12.28 5.98
CA ARG A 92 -13.32 11.96 6.67
C ARG A 92 -12.10 12.16 5.76
N THR A 93 -10.96 12.48 6.38
CA THR A 93 -9.68 12.65 5.70
C THR A 93 -8.53 12.02 6.46
N ALA A 94 -7.56 11.48 5.72
CA ALA A 94 -6.27 11.04 6.26
C ALA A 94 -5.13 11.49 5.36
N THR A 95 -3.91 11.52 5.88
CA THR A 95 -2.73 11.98 5.12
C THR A 95 -1.54 11.06 5.30
N ALA A 96 -0.69 11.02 4.28
CA ALA A 96 0.63 10.38 4.30
C ALA A 96 1.67 11.37 3.78
N GLN A 97 2.85 11.38 4.39
CA GLN A 97 3.99 12.16 3.91
C GLN A 97 4.83 11.33 2.96
N ILE A 98 5.15 11.90 1.81
CA ILE A 98 5.98 11.24 0.81
C ILE A 98 7.17 12.14 0.48
N THR A 99 8.36 11.58 0.62
CA THR A 99 9.61 12.19 0.18
C THR A 99 10.13 11.42 -1.03
N VAL A 100 10.57 12.14 -2.05
CA VAL A 100 11.20 11.59 -3.24
C VAL A 100 12.67 12.01 -3.24
N VAL A 101 13.54 11.03 -3.43
CA VAL A 101 14.99 11.23 -3.56
C VAL A 101 15.50 10.48 -4.79
N ASP A 102 16.60 10.96 -5.36
CA ASP A 102 17.30 10.35 -6.49
C ASP A 102 16.45 10.12 -7.76
N ALA A 103 15.33 10.83 -7.92
CA ALA A 103 14.47 10.73 -9.10
C ALA A 103 15.12 11.29 -10.38
N ASP A 104 16.19 12.07 -10.23
CA ASP A 104 17.03 12.60 -11.30
C ASP A 104 18.17 11.65 -11.71
N LYS A 105 18.42 10.59 -10.93
CA LYS A 105 19.44 9.59 -11.27
C LYS A 105 18.88 8.55 -12.23
N PRO A 106 19.68 8.09 -13.22
CA PRO A 106 19.28 7.00 -14.08
C PRO A 106 19.06 5.72 -13.25
N PHE A 107 17.97 5.02 -13.54
CA PHE A 107 17.70 3.73 -12.90
C PHE A 107 18.63 2.66 -13.44
N ALA A 108 19.45 2.07 -12.57
CA ALA A 108 20.34 0.96 -12.92
C ALA A 108 19.59 -0.37 -12.76
N TRP A 109 19.27 -1.01 -13.90
CA TRP A 109 18.66 -2.34 -13.90
C TRP A 109 19.66 -3.38 -13.38
N SER A 110 19.24 -4.17 -12.40
CA SER A 110 19.97 -5.32 -11.88
C SER A 110 19.46 -6.60 -12.53
N PHE A 111 20.40 -7.34 -13.12
CA PHE A 111 20.09 -8.66 -13.68
C PHE A 111 19.44 -9.57 -12.62
N ARG A 112 20.00 -9.58 -11.40
CA ARG A 112 19.50 -10.39 -10.28
C ARG A 112 18.10 -10.00 -9.82
N ASN A 113 17.79 -8.70 -9.74
CA ASN A 113 16.52 -8.27 -9.14
C ASN A 113 15.39 -8.11 -10.17
N GLN A 114 15.72 -7.84 -11.44
CA GLN A 114 14.71 -7.56 -12.46
C GLN A 114 14.63 -8.60 -13.58
N VAL A 115 15.69 -9.37 -13.86
CA VAL A 115 15.69 -10.35 -14.95
C VAL A 115 15.58 -11.79 -14.44
N GLU A 116 16.43 -12.19 -13.50
CA GLU A 116 16.43 -13.56 -12.95
C GLU A 116 15.06 -14.03 -12.43
N PRO A 117 14.26 -13.22 -11.69
CA PRO A 117 12.95 -13.67 -11.20
C PRO A 117 11.97 -13.98 -12.33
N VAL A 118 12.05 -13.27 -13.45
CA VAL A 118 11.21 -13.52 -14.64
C VAL A 118 11.60 -14.86 -15.26
N LEU A 119 12.90 -15.10 -15.44
CA LEU A 119 13.41 -16.37 -15.97
C LEU A 119 13.08 -17.54 -15.06
N ALA A 120 13.15 -17.35 -13.74
CA ALA A 120 12.75 -18.35 -12.76
C ALA A 120 11.26 -18.67 -12.84
N LYS A 121 10.40 -17.63 -12.91
CA LYS A 121 8.95 -17.81 -13.04
C LYS A 121 8.58 -18.57 -14.32
N MET A 122 9.32 -18.37 -15.41
CA MET A 122 9.13 -19.07 -16.68
C MET A 122 9.80 -20.45 -16.74
N GLY A 123 10.49 -20.87 -15.67
CA GLY A 123 11.20 -22.17 -15.60
C GLY A 123 12.54 -22.22 -16.35
N CYS A 124 12.97 -21.10 -16.96
CA CYS A 124 14.19 -21.02 -17.77
C CYS A 124 15.47 -21.10 -16.93
N SER A 125 15.43 -20.63 -15.67
CA SER A 125 16.56 -20.71 -14.74
C SER A 125 16.62 -22.01 -13.93
N SER A 126 15.90 -23.05 -14.35
CA SER A 126 15.95 -24.39 -13.75
C SER A 126 17.12 -25.22 -14.30
N GLY A 127 17.52 -26.27 -13.58
CA GLY A 127 18.62 -27.16 -13.94
C GLY A 127 18.44 -27.90 -15.27
N ALA A 128 17.21 -28.02 -15.78
CA ALA A 128 16.92 -28.69 -17.05
C ALA A 128 17.30 -27.84 -18.29
N CYS A 129 17.48 -26.52 -18.13
CA CYS A 129 17.74 -25.60 -19.24
C CYS A 129 19.02 -24.77 -18.99
N HIS A 130 18.89 -23.54 -18.47
CA HIS A 130 20.01 -22.61 -18.32
C HIS A 130 20.52 -22.46 -16.87
N GLY A 131 19.83 -23.06 -15.89
CA GLY A 131 20.24 -23.12 -14.49
C GLY A 131 21.11 -24.32 -14.13
N ALA A 132 21.54 -25.14 -15.11
CA ALA A 132 22.53 -26.20 -14.87
C ALA A 132 23.90 -25.60 -14.50
N ALA A 133 24.74 -26.36 -13.79
CA ALA A 133 26.08 -25.90 -13.39
C ALA A 133 26.95 -25.47 -14.58
N ALA A 134 26.77 -26.07 -15.76
CA ALA A 134 27.45 -25.71 -17.00
C ALA A 134 26.70 -24.65 -17.83
N GLY A 135 25.45 -24.31 -17.47
CA GLY A 135 24.56 -23.53 -18.33
C GLY A 135 24.21 -24.26 -19.63
N LYS A 136 23.72 -23.51 -20.63
CA LYS A 136 23.42 -24.02 -21.97
C LYS A 136 23.74 -22.96 -23.03
N ASN A 137 24.39 -23.37 -24.12
CA ASN A 137 24.83 -22.50 -25.23
C ASN A 137 25.67 -21.28 -24.78
N GLY A 138 26.56 -21.47 -23.80
CA GLY A 138 27.41 -20.40 -23.26
C GLY A 138 26.71 -19.45 -22.30
N PHE A 139 25.41 -19.64 -22.01
CA PHE A 139 24.67 -18.86 -21.05
C PHE A 139 24.43 -19.66 -19.75
N LYS A 140 24.95 -19.13 -18.64
CA LYS A 140 24.87 -19.75 -17.31
C LYS A 140 24.16 -18.80 -16.34
N LEU A 141 22.98 -19.20 -15.87
CA LEU A 141 22.29 -18.58 -14.74
C LEU A 141 22.81 -19.28 -13.50
N SER A 142 23.93 -18.79 -12.96
CA SER A 142 24.62 -19.40 -11.82
C SER A 142 23.71 -19.48 -10.59
N LEU A 143 23.51 -20.70 -10.10
CA LEU A 143 23.24 -21.02 -8.70
C LEU A 143 24.57 -21.30 -8.00
#